data_AF-A0A2V6PKP2-F1
#
_entry.id   AF-A0A2V6PKP2-F1
#
_cell.length_a   1.000
_cell.length_b   1.000
_cell.length_c   1.000
_cell.angle_alpha   90.00
_cell.angle_beta   90.00
_cell.angle_gamma   90.00
#
_symmetry.space_group_name_H-M   'P 1'
#
loop_
_entity.id
_entity.type
_entity.pdbx_description
1 polymer ?
#
loop_
_entity_poly.entity_id
_entity_poly.type
_entity_poly.pdbx_seq_one_letter_code
_entity_poly.pdbx_strand_id
1 'polypeptide(L)' 'KVPIRVINRSDQADKSSHDRIVKLVEQILELHQTLSTARTPQEKTSLERQIAATDTQIDRLVYDLYGMTEDEIKIVEGPP' A
#
# COMPACT_ATOMS: atom_id res chain seq x y z
N LYS A 1 12.06 4.22 -17.39
CA LYS A 1 10.70 3.72 -17.68
C LYS A 1 10.32 2.81 -16.50
N VAL A 2 9.29 3.16 -15.74
CA VAL A 2 8.78 2.25 -14.70
C VAL A 2 7.94 1.19 -15.40
N PRO A 3 8.22 -0.11 -15.23
CA PRO A 3 7.35 -1.15 -15.74
C PRO A 3 6.05 -1.11 -14.95
N ILE A 4 4.95 -0.69 -15.58
CA ILE A 4 3.61 -0.72 -15.00
C ILE A 4 2.90 -1.94 -15.58
N ARG A 5 2.54 -2.92 -14.74
CA ARG A 5 1.77 -4.09 -15.16
C ARG A 5 0.36 -3.64 -15.49
N VAL A 6 -0.11 -3.97 -16.69
CA VAL A 6 -1.50 -3.72 -17.07
C VAL A 6 -2.37 -4.76 -16.39
N ILE A 7 -3.21 -4.31 -15.46
CA ILE A 7 -4.15 -5.17 -14.74
C ILE A 7 -5.18 -5.72 -15.73
N ASN A 8 -5.25 -7.05 -15.82
CA ASN A 8 -6.23 -7.75 -16.62
C ASN A 8 -7.56 -7.80 -15.86
N ARG A 9 -8.46 -6.87 -16.18
CA ARG A 9 -9.80 -6.81 -15.58
C ARG A 9 -10.69 -8.03 -15.88
N SER A 10 -10.33 -8.90 -16.82
CA SER A 10 -11.09 -10.14 -17.04
C SER A 10 -10.65 -11.27 -16.11
N ASP A 11 -9.49 -11.14 -15.46
CA ASP A 11 -8.99 -12.08 -14.47
C ASP A 11 -9.53 -11.74 -13.08
N GLN A 12 -10.13 -12.73 -12.41
CA GLN A 12 -10.76 -12.55 -11.11
C GLN A 12 -9.73 -12.31 -9.99
N ALA A 13 -8.56 -12.92 -10.06
CA ALA A 13 -7.49 -12.71 -9.09
C ALA A 13 -6.94 -11.28 -9.22
N ASP A 14 -6.72 -10.82 -10.45
CA ASP A 14 -6.22 -9.46 -10.71
C ASP A 14 -7.22 -8.38 -10.28
N LYS A 15 -8.52 -8.61 -10.51
CA LYS A 15 -9.61 -7.79 -9.96
C LYS A 15 -9.61 -7.75 -8.44
N SER A 16 -9.55 -8.91 -7.79
CA SER A 16 -9.59 -8.97 -6.32
C SER A 16 -8.37 -8.31 -5.68
N SER A 17 -7.18 -8.45 -6.27
CA SER A 17 -5.98 -7.73 -5.83
C SER A 17 -6.12 -6.22 -6.03
N HIS A 18 -6.59 -5.78 -7.20
CA HIS A 18 -6.86 -4.37 -7.47
C HIS A 18 -7.87 -3.77 -6.47
N ASP A 19 -9.00 -4.44 -6.24
CA ASP A 19 -10.04 -3.97 -5.31
C ASP A 19 -9.50 -3.87 -3.87
N ARG A 20 -8.59 -4.77 -3.49
CA ARG A 20 -7.93 -4.71 -2.18
C ARG A 20 -6.96 -3.53 -2.07
N ILE A 21 -6.19 -3.26 -3.12
CA ILE A 21 -5.31 -2.08 -3.19
C ILE A 21 -6.14 -0.80 -3.11
N VAL A 22 -7.24 -0.70 -3.87
CA VAL A 22 -8.13 0.46 -3.86
C VAL A 22 -8.65 0.74 -2.44
N LYS A 23 -9.14 -0.29 -1.74
CA LYS A 23 -9.62 -0.13 -0.36
C LYS A 23 -8.55 0.38 0.62
N LEU A 24 -7.31 -0.09 0.48
CA LEU A 24 -6.21 0.38 1.33
C LEU A 24 -5.82 1.82 1.00
N VAL A 25 -5.84 2.20 -0.28
CA VAL A 25 -5.61 3.60 -0.70
C VAL A 25 -6.70 4.52 -0.17
N GLU A 26 -7.97 4.10 -0.23
CA GLU A 26 -9.09 4.83 0.37
C GLU A 26 -8.86 5.02 1.88
N GLN A 27 -8.44 3.97 2.59
CA GLN A 27 -8.11 4.03 4.01
C GLN A 27 -6.95 5.00 4.31
N ILE A 28 -5.89 5.00 3.50
CA ILE A 28 -4.78 5.97 3.64
C ILE A 28 -5.26 7.40 3.46
N LEU A 29 -6.14 7.66 2.48
CA LEU A 29 -6.70 9.00 2.24
C LEU A 29 -7.53 9.48 3.44
N GLU A 30 -8.34 8.61 4.04
CA GLU A 30 -9.10 8.93 5.26
C GLU A 30 -8.19 9.17 6.47
N LEU A 31 -7.15 8.36 6.64
CA LEU A 31 -6.18 8.52 7.71
C LEU A 31 -5.41 9.83 7.57
N HIS A 32 -5.01 10.23 6.36
CA HIS A 32 -4.36 11.52 6.12
C HIS A 32 -5.27 12.72 6.38
N GLN A 33 -6.55 12.63 6.01
CA GLN A 33 -7.53 13.66 6.35
C GLN A 33 -7.70 13.80 7.87
N THR A 34 -7.74 12.66 8.58
CA THR A 34 -7.82 12.64 10.04
C THR A 34 -6.55 13.21 10.68
N LEU A 35 -5.38 12.88 10.14
CA LEU A 35 -4.09 13.40 10.62
C LEU A 35 -3.98 14.91 10.46
N SER A 36 -4.54 15.46 9.39
CA SER A 36 -4.60 16.92 9.15
C SER A 36 -5.43 17.65 10.21
N THR A 37 -6.47 17.01 10.75
CA THR A 37 -7.36 17.60 11.77
C THR A 37 -6.96 17.25 13.21
N ALA A 38 -6.05 16.29 13.39
CA ALA A 38 -5.56 15.84 14.70
C ALA A 38 -4.86 16.97 15.47
N ARG A 39 -5.23 17.14 16.73
CA ARG A 39 -4.76 18.27 17.57
C ARG A 39 -3.66 17.86 18.53
N THR A 40 -3.63 16.59 18.95
CA THR A 40 -2.63 16.12 19.90
C THR A 40 -1.46 15.40 19.18
N PRO A 41 -0.23 15.51 19.72
CA PRO A 41 0.91 14.75 19.21
C PRO A 41 0.68 13.24 19.24
N GLN A 42 -0.02 12.73 20.27
CA GLN A 42 -0.28 11.31 20.42
C GLN A 42 -1.24 10.76 19.34
N GLU A 43 -2.29 11.51 19.00
CA GLU A 43 -3.18 11.15 17.88
C GLU A 43 -2.42 11.15 16.56
N LYS A 44 -1.59 12.16 16.31
CA LYS A 44 -0.75 12.23 15.10
C LYS A 44 0.17 11.02 14.99
N THR A 45 0.91 10.69 16.04
CA THR A 45 1.80 9.51 16.05
C THR A 45 1.04 8.20 15.84
N SER A 46 -0.17 8.07 16.40
CA SER A 46 -1.02 6.89 16.18
C SER A 46 -1.46 6.78 14.71
N LEU A 47 -1.87 7.90 14.11
CA LEU A 47 -2.29 7.98 12.71
C LEU A 47 -1.12 7.73 11.75
N GLU A 48 0.05 8.30 12.02
CA GLU A 48 1.28 8.07 11.24
C GLU A 48 1.66 6.58 11.24
N ARG A 49 1.57 5.91 12.39
CA ARG A 49 1.81 4.45 12.48
C ARG A 49 0.80 3.65 11.68
N GLN A 50 -0.48 4.04 11.71
CA GLN A 50 -1.52 3.37 10.92
C GLN A 50 -1.32 3.58 9.43
N ILE A 51 -0.91 4.78 9.01
CA ILE A 51 -0.57 5.10 7.63
C ILE A 51 0.60 4.22 7.18
N ALA A 52 1.71 4.21 7.93
CA ALA A 52 2.88 3.39 7.61
C ALA A 52 2.54 1.88 7.53
N ALA A 53 1.73 1.37 8.45
CA ALA A 53 1.31 -0.03 8.42
C ALA A 53 0.38 -0.35 7.23
N THR A 54 -0.40 0.63 6.76
CA THR A 54 -1.27 0.47 5.57
C THR A 54 -0.43 0.56 4.30
N ASP A 55 0.56 1.45 4.26
CA ASP A 55 1.51 1.61 3.16
C ASP A 55 2.28 0.31 2.89
N THR A 56 2.86 -0.31 3.94
CA THR A 56 3.53 -1.61 3.82
C THR A 56 2.58 -2.73 3.35
N GLN A 57 1.28 -2.65 3.67
CA GLN A 57 0.31 -3.62 3.14
C GLN A 57 0.05 -3.41 1.65
N ILE A 58 0.03 -2.16 1.18
CA ILE A 58 -0.08 -1.85 -0.25
C ILE A 58 1.17 -2.33 -0.98
N ASP A 59 2.37 -2.05 -0.47
CA ASP A 59 3.63 -2.50 -1.09
C ASP A 59 3.64 -4.02 -1.30
N ARG A 60 3.27 -4.79 -0.27
CA ARG A 60 3.16 -6.26 -0.38
C ARG A 60 2.16 -6.70 -1.45
N LEU A 61 0.98 -6.11 -1.49
CA LEU A 61 -0.02 -6.44 -2.50
C LEU A 61 0.43 -6.04 -3.91
N VAL A 62 1.18 -4.95 -4.02
CA VAL A 62 1.79 -4.52 -5.27
C VAL A 62 2.85 -5.55 -5.68
N TYR A 63 3.75 -5.95 -4.79
CA TYR A 63 4.75 -6.99 -5.10
C TYR A 63 4.11 -8.32 -5.52
N ASP A 64 3.08 -8.77 -4.82
CA ASP A 64 2.29 -9.95 -5.17
C ASP A 64 1.68 -9.80 -6.58
N LEU A 65 1.15 -8.61 -6.89
CA LEU A 65 0.56 -8.31 -8.20
C LEU A 65 1.63 -8.26 -9.31
N TYR A 66 2.87 -7.87 -9.01
CA TYR A 66 3.98 -7.93 -9.96
C TYR A 66 4.64 -9.32 -10.02
N GLY A 67 4.21 -10.27 -9.16
CA GLY A 67 4.82 -11.58 -9.05
C GLY A 67 6.28 -11.51 -8.59
N MET A 68 6.64 -10.45 -7.88
CA MET A 68 8.00 -10.25 -7.38
C MET A 68 8.26 -11.26 -6.26
N THR A 69 9.39 -11.93 -6.37
CA THR A 69 9.86 -12.85 -5.32
C THR A 69 10.39 -12.06 -4.12
N GLU A 70 10.42 -12.68 -2.93
CA GLU A 70 10.96 -12.03 -1.72
C GLU A 70 12.40 -11.52 -1.92
N ASP A 71 13.18 -12.17 -2.78
CA ASP A 71 14.54 -11.73 -3.10
C ASP A 71 14.55 -10.51 -4.01
N GLU A 72 13.61 -10.38 -4.95
CA GLU A 72 13.44 -9.15 -5.75
C GLU A 72 12.93 -7.99 -4.88
N ILE A 73 12.03 -8.25 -3.93
CA ILE A 73 11.55 -7.26 -2.97
C ILE A 73 12.70 -6.71 -2.13
N LYS A 74 13.57 -7.57 -1.59
CA LYS A 74 14.76 -7.15 -0.81
C LYS A 74 15.73 -6.29 -1.62
N ILE A 75 15.85 -6.52 -2.92
CA ILE A 75 16.68 -5.70 -3.81
C ILE A 75 16.08 -4.30 -3.97
N VAL A 76 14.75 -4.19 -4.02
CA VAL A 76 14.02 -2.92 -4.18
C VAL A 76 13.97 -2.11 -2.89
N GLU A 77 13.73 -2.75 -1.74
CA GLU A 77 13.64 -2.07 -0.43
C GLU A 77 15.02 -1.75 0.17
N GLY A 78 16.09 -2.38 -0.33
CA GLY A 78 17.45 -2.23 0.18
C GLY A 78 17.67 -2.99 1.48
N PRO A 79 18.95 -3.25 1.87
CA PRO A 79 19.26 -3.93 3.12
C PRO A 79 18.88 -3.04 4.33
N PRO A 80 18.47 -3.66 5.46
CA PRO A 80 18.06 -2.97 6.68
C PRO A 80 19.17 -2.14 7.33
#